data_AF-A0A534PPH4-F1
#
_entry.id   AF-A0A534PPH4-F1
#
_cell.length_a   1.000
_cell.length_b   1.000
_cell.length_c   1.000
_cell.angle_alpha   90.00
_cell.angle_beta   90.00
_cell.angle_gamma   90.00
#
_symmetry.space_group_name_H-M   'P 1'
#
loop_
_entity.id
_entity.type
_entity.pdbx_description
1 polymer ?
#
loop_
_entity_poly.entity_id
_entity_poly.type
_entity_poly.pdbx_seq_one_letter_code
_entity_poly.pdbx_strand_id
1 'polypeptide(L)'
;MRLSALLVLAAACGNPDNLVLGGISATATIPVASIDNVRSAISGIVTLNDANGNRIGQKVAIILTNTSGLCTQLGSSPDYFQNPPQDYVALILLTPLDQVGFFYFGRDPVAALVIPAAKGVKPATRYPAVNFPNTYIADSDLSGTGGNARGSFDIAVVDSFSQVHEFYGRFKTGSCDALANVIIAMP
;
A
#
# COMPACT_ATOMS: atom_id res chain seq x y z
N MET A 1 6.35 -33.75 -35.44
CA MET A 1 6.99 -32.93 -34.38
C MET A 1 5.88 -32.24 -33.61
N ARG A 2 5.80 -32.49 -32.29
CA ARG A 2 4.67 -32.10 -31.45
C ARG A 2 4.75 -30.63 -31.02
N LEU A 3 3.61 -29.96 -31.11
CA LEU A 3 3.29 -28.62 -30.59
C LEU A 3 3.65 -28.46 -29.12
N SER A 4 4.13 -27.29 -28.74
CA SER A 4 3.92 -26.75 -27.39
C SER A 4 3.76 -25.23 -27.51
N ALA A 5 2.49 -24.83 -27.68
CA ALA A 5 2.07 -23.45 -27.57
C ALA A 5 2.16 -23.02 -26.10
N LEU A 6 3.01 -22.02 -25.83
CA LEU A 6 3.09 -21.37 -24.53
C LEU A 6 1.83 -20.49 -24.38
N LEU A 7 0.80 -21.01 -23.71
CA LEU A 7 -0.34 -20.19 -23.30
C LEU A 7 0.11 -19.26 -22.17
N VAL A 8 0.36 -18.00 -22.51
CA VAL A 8 0.39 -16.90 -21.54
C VAL A 8 -1.05 -16.65 -21.11
N LEU A 9 -1.49 -17.28 -20.02
CA LEU A 9 -2.74 -16.88 -19.37
C LEU A 9 -2.51 -15.52 -18.71
N ALA A 10 -2.88 -14.46 -19.43
CA ALA A 10 -3.16 -13.16 -18.84
C ALA A 10 -4.41 -13.29 -17.96
N ALA A 11 -4.22 -13.65 -16.69
CA ALA A 11 -5.24 -13.49 -15.67
C ALA A 11 -5.37 -12.01 -15.32
N ALA A 12 -6.15 -11.27 -16.11
CA ALA A 12 -6.53 -9.87 -15.85
C ALA A 12 -7.90 -9.76 -15.15
N CYS A 13 -8.27 -10.76 -14.35
CA CYS A 13 -9.36 -10.68 -13.38
C CYS A 13 -8.73 -10.63 -12.00
N GLY A 14 -9.09 -9.64 -11.18
CA GLY A 14 -8.47 -9.33 -9.90
C GLY A 14 -8.27 -10.56 -9.01
N ASN A 15 -7.19 -10.57 -8.24
CA ASN A 15 -6.91 -11.67 -7.33
C ASN A 15 -8.02 -11.69 -6.25
N PRO A 16 -8.87 -12.73 -6.16
CA PRO A 16 -9.98 -12.79 -5.20
C PRO A 16 -9.50 -12.78 -3.74
N ASP A 17 -8.21 -13.06 -3.53
CA ASP A 17 -7.55 -13.02 -2.23
C ASP A 17 -7.32 -11.58 -1.73
N ASN A 18 -7.44 -10.57 -2.60
CA ASN A 18 -7.23 -9.16 -2.26
C ASN A 18 -8.51 -8.34 -2.53
N LEU A 19 -8.97 -7.61 -1.52
CA LEU A 19 -10.14 -6.74 -1.59
C LEU A 19 -9.87 -5.46 -0.83
N VAL A 20 -10.23 -4.32 -1.42
CA VAL A 20 -10.23 -3.02 -0.78
C VAL A 20 -11.59 -2.39 -1.03
N LEU A 21 -12.28 -2.03 0.04
CA LEU A 21 -13.54 -1.31 0.02
C LEU A 21 -13.34 0.02 0.73
N GLY A 22 -13.94 1.08 0.19
CA GLY A 22 -13.69 2.45 0.61
C GLY A 22 -13.23 3.31 -0.56
N GLY A 23 -13.31 4.62 -0.39
CA GLY A 23 -12.85 5.54 -1.41
C GLY A 23 -13.01 7.00 -1.03
N ILE A 24 -12.20 7.84 -1.66
CA ILE A 24 -12.26 9.30 -1.53
C ILE A 24 -12.53 9.88 -2.91
N SER A 25 -13.54 10.74 -3.01
CA SER A 25 -13.92 11.37 -4.27
C SER A 25 -12.80 12.28 -4.80
N ALA A 26 -12.73 12.41 -6.13
CA ALA A 26 -11.79 13.31 -6.77
C ALA A 26 -12.07 14.76 -6.38
N THR A 27 -11.01 15.56 -6.40
CA THR A 27 -11.05 17.02 -6.28
C THR A 27 -10.49 17.64 -7.57
N ALA A 28 -10.41 18.97 -7.65
CA ALA A 28 -9.83 19.64 -8.81
C ALA A 28 -8.35 19.25 -9.07
N THR A 29 -7.62 18.82 -8.05
CA THR A 29 -6.18 18.52 -8.12
C THR A 29 -5.81 17.12 -7.66
N ILE A 30 -6.74 16.37 -7.06
CA ILE A 30 -6.48 15.05 -6.49
C ILE A 30 -7.41 14.03 -7.19
N PRO A 31 -6.86 12.93 -7.77
CA PRO A 31 -7.70 11.93 -8.41
C PRO A 31 -8.52 11.13 -7.38
N VAL A 32 -9.49 10.36 -7.86
CA VAL A 32 -10.27 9.44 -7.02
C VAL A 32 -9.30 8.48 -6.31
N ALA A 33 -9.42 8.37 -4.99
CA ALA A 33 -8.65 7.41 -4.20
C ALA A 33 -9.51 6.18 -3.92
N SER A 34 -9.71 5.31 -4.93
CA SER A 34 -10.33 4.00 -4.77
C SER A 34 -9.47 2.92 -5.45
N ILE A 35 -9.56 1.68 -4.96
CA ILE A 35 -8.86 0.53 -5.54
C ILE A 35 -9.92 -0.50 -5.95
N ASP A 36 -10.57 -0.25 -7.10
CA ASP A 36 -11.64 -1.12 -7.60
C ASP A 36 -11.13 -2.53 -7.96
N ASN A 37 -9.85 -2.62 -8.35
CA ASN A 37 -9.18 -3.89 -8.63
C ASN A 37 -7.72 -3.84 -8.14
N VAL A 38 -7.38 -4.71 -7.19
CA VAL A 38 -6.00 -4.87 -6.72
C VAL A 38 -5.19 -5.63 -7.77
N ARG A 39 -4.30 -4.92 -8.46
CA ARG A 39 -3.44 -5.47 -9.53
C ARG A 39 -2.04 -5.81 -9.05
N SER A 40 -1.60 -5.28 -7.91
CA SER A 40 -0.44 -5.75 -7.17
C SER A 40 -0.72 -5.72 -5.67
N ALA A 41 -0.28 -6.77 -4.98
CA ALA A 41 -0.30 -6.91 -3.53
C ALA A 41 1.09 -7.41 -3.10
N ILE A 42 1.89 -6.55 -2.49
CA ILE A 42 3.28 -6.86 -2.11
C ILE A 42 3.52 -6.55 -0.64
N SER A 43 4.47 -7.26 -0.02
CA SER A 43 4.94 -6.97 1.33
C SER A 43 6.47 -6.99 1.42
N GLY A 44 7.01 -6.25 2.38
CA GLY A 44 8.45 -6.11 2.56
C GLY A 44 8.80 -5.10 3.63
N ILE A 45 10.08 -5.02 3.98
CA ILE A 45 10.57 -4.00 4.92
C ILE A 45 10.78 -2.70 4.15
N VAL A 46 10.28 -1.58 4.67
CA VAL A 46 10.47 -0.24 4.10
C VAL A 46 11.17 0.67 5.08
N THR A 47 11.85 1.70 4.54
CA THR A 47 12.37 2.81 5.33
C THR A 47 11.38 3.97 5.30
N LEU A 48 11.05 4.48 6.48
CA LEU A 48 10.17 5.64 6.64
C LEU A 48 11.01 6.90 6.87
N ASN A 49 10.63 7.97 6.19
CA ASN A 49 11.21 9.31 6.38
C ASN A 49 10.13 10.30 6.83
N ASP A 50 10.51 11.32 7.61
CA ASP A 50 9.67 12.48 7.88
C ASP A 50 9.56 13.41 6.65
N ALA A 51 8.75 14.46 6.76
CA ALA A 51 8.58 15.49 5.74
C ALA A 51 9.88 16.24 5.38
N ASN A 52 10.89 16.22 6.25
CA ASN A 52 12.20 16.85 6.03
C ASN A 52 13.21 15.89 5.39
N GLY A 53 12.82 14.63 5.14
CA GLY A 53 13.70 13.60 4.58
C GLY A 53 14.57 12.89 5.62
N ASN A 54 14.39 13.14 6.91
CA ASN A 54 15.10 12.41 7.96
C ASN A 54 14.49 11.03 8.14
N ARG A 55 15.34 10.01 8.31
CA ARG A 55 14.90 8.65 8.60
C ARG A 55 14.26 8.59 9.99
N ILE A 56 13.01 8.11 10.06
CA ILE A 56 12.26 7.95 11.32
C ILE A 56 12.12 6.48 11.75
N GLY A 57 12.40 5.52 10.87
CA GLY A 57 12.41 4.11 11.26
C GLY A 57 12.24 3.13 10.10
N GLN A 58 11.98 1.88 10.46
CA GLN A 58 11.61 0.80 9.53
C GLN A 58 10.35 0.11 10.00
N LYS A 59 9.54 -0.34 9.05
CA LYS A 59 8.29 -1.08 9.25
C LYS A 59 8.17 -2.18 8.21
N VAL A 60 7.35 -3.18 8.49
CA VAL A 60 6.81 -4.02 7.42
C VAL A 60 5.71 -3.22 6.73
N ALA A 61 5.84 -3.05 5.42
CA ALA A 61 4.79 -2.50 4.58
C ALA A 61 4.03 -3.62 3.87
N ILE A 62 2.72 -3.50 3.84
CA ILE A 62 1.80 -4.24 2.98
C ILE A 62 1.23 -3.22 2.01
N ILE A 63 1.47 -3.37 0.71
CA ILE A 63 1.06 -2.42 -0.31
C ILE A 63 0.08 -3.08 -1.27
N LEU A 64 -1.12 -2.52 -1.33
CA LEU A 64 -2.18 -2.87 -2.28
C LEU A 64 -2.32 -1.72 -3.27
N THR A 65 -2.32 -2.01 -4.57
CA THR A 65 -2.48 -0.97 -5.59
C THR A 65 -3.24 -1.44 -6.82
N ASN A 66 -3.86 -0.48 -7.51
CA ASN A 66 -4.44 -0.68 -8.83
C ASN A 66 -3.40 -0.76 -9.97
N THR A 67 -2.11 -0.69 -9.66
CA THR A 67 -1.00 -0.87 -10.61
C THR A 67 -0.52 -2.31 -10.67
N SER A 68 -0.25 -2.83 -11.86
CA SER A 68 0.36 -4.17 -12.04
C SER A 68 1.89 -4.10 -11.99
N GLY A 69 2.53 -5.12 -11.43
CA GLY A 69 3.99 -5.27 -11.46
C GLY A 69 4.74 -4.28 -10.56
N LEU A 70 4.11 -3.85 -9.46
CA LEU A 70 4.65 -2.81 -8.58
C LEU A 70 6.08 -3.14 -8.10
N CYS A 71 6.38 -4.37 -7.70
CA CYS A 71 7.71 -4.72 -7.19
C CYS A 71 8.83 -4.43 -8.21
N THR A 72 8.62 -4.77 -9.48
CA THR A 72 9.58 -4.48 -10.57
C THR A 72 9.75 -2.98 -10.78
N GLN A 73 8.64 -2.22 -10.70
CA GLN A 73 8.68 -0.77 -10.84
C GLN A 73 9.45 -0.11 -9.70
N LEU A 74 9.23 -0.56 -8.45
CA LEU A 74 9.97 -0.10 -7.28
C LEU A 74 11.48 -0.39 -7.39
N GLY A 75 11.85 -1.54 -7.96
CA GLY A 75 13.25 -1.87 -8.22
C GLY A 75 13.91 -0.95 -9.24
N SER A 76 13.12 -0.29 -10.11
CA SER A 76 13.61 0.63 -11.13
C SER A 76 13.51 2.11 -10.71
N SER A 77 12.65 2.45 -9.75
CA SER A 77 12.41 3.80 -9.24
C SER A 77 12.18 3.75 -7.72
N PRO A 78 13.26 3.88 -6.92
CA PRO A 78 13.15 3.90 -5.45
C PRO A 78 12.30 5.06 -4.89
N ASP A 79 12.15 6.13 -5.68
CA ASP A 79 11.36 7.32 -5.40
C ASP A 79 9.91 7.24 -5.92
N TYR A 80 9.44 6.08 -6.39
CA TYR A 80 8.12 5.88 -7.03
C TYR A 80 6.96 6.57 -6.31
N PHE A 81 6.92 6.49 -4.97
CA PHE A 81 5.83 7.09 -4.18
C PHE A 81 5.94 8.60 -3.99
N GLN A 82 7.09 9.20 -4.29
CA GLN A 82 7.32 10.64 -4.23
C GLN A 82 7.23 11.27 -5.62
N ASN A 83 7.64 10.51 -6.64
CA ASN A 83 7.73 10.89 -8.03
C ASN A 83 6.96 9.85 -8.89
N PRO A 84 5.63 9.94 -8.93
CA PRO A 84 4.81 8.94 -9.60
C PRO A 84 5.07 8.93 -11.12
N PRO A 85 5.58 7.81 -11.70
CA PRO A 85 5.82 7.73 -13.14
C PRO A 85 4.52 7.55 -13.96
N GLN A 86 3.43 7.22 -13.27
CA GLN A 86 2.10 6.97 -13.81
C GLN A 86 1.04 7.26 -12.74
N ASP A 87 -0.23 7.34 -13.16
CA ASP A 87 -1.36 7.43 -12.25
C ASP A 87 -1.51 6.11 -11.48
N TYR A 88 -1.73 6.20 -10.16
CA TYR A 88 -2.02 5.03 -9.34
C TYR A 88 -2.78 5.42 -8.07
N VAL A 89 -3.42 4.43 -7.46
CA VAL A 89 -3.85 4.50 -6.07
C VAL A 89 -3.15 3.38 -5.32
N ALA A 90 -2.50 3.72 -4.21
CA ALA A 90 -1.83 2.76 -3.34
C ALA A 90 -2.34 2.90 -1.90
N LEU A 91 -2.74 1.77 -1.32
CA LEU A 91 -2.97 1.62 0.11
C LEU A 91 -1.74 0.95 0.71
N ILE A 92 -1.11 1.60 1.68
CA ILE A 92 0.06 1.14 2.39
C ILE A 92 -0.33 0.92 3.84
N LEU A 93 -0.29 -0.31 4.32
CA LEU A 93 -0.46 -0.67 5.73
C LEU A 93 0.93 -0.90 6.33
N LEU A 94 1.16 -0.39 7.53
CA LEU A 94 2.45 -0.43 8.22
C LEU A 94 2.30 -1.19 9.54
N THR A 95 3.04 -2.28 9.69
CA THR A 95 3.07 -3.07 10.92
C THR A 95 4.46 -3.06 11.56
N PRO A 96 4.57 -3.23 12.89
CA PRO A 96 5.85 -3.35 13.58
C PRO A 96 6.71 -4.48 12.99
N LEU A 97 8.04 -4.30 13.03
CA LEU A 97 8.96 -5.39 12.71
C LEU A 97 8.78 -6.54 13.72
N ASP A 98 8.91 -7.77 13.24
CA ASP A 98 8.94 -9.01 14.04
C ASP A 98 7.67 -9.28 14.88
N GLN A 99 6.53 -8.70 14.53
CA GLN A 99 5.25 -8.96 15.18
C GLN A 99 4.23 -9.49 14.18
N VAL A 100 3.55 -10.58 14.54
CA VAL A 100 2.36 -11.10 13.85
C VAL A 100 1.18 -10.95 14.81
N GLY A 101 0.01 -10.56 14.30
CA GLY A 101 -1.20 -10.47 15.10
C GLY A 101 -2.09 -9.30 14.74
N PHE A 102 -2.84 -8.83 15.74
CA PHE A 102 -3.78 -7.71 15.60
C PHE A 102 -3.13 -6.41 16.09
N PHE A 103 -3.09 -5.41 15.22
CA PHE A 103 -2.55 -4.08 15.47
C PHE A 103 -3.70 -3.08 15.47
N TYR A 104 -3.98 -2.47 16.61
CA TYR A 104 -5.01 -1.43 16.74
C TYR A 104 -4.40 -0.04 16.59
N PHE A 105 -5.07 0.83 15.84
CA PHE A 105 -4.68 2.22 15.70
C PHE A 105 -4.92 2.95 17.03
N GLY A 106 -4.01 3.86 17.41
CA GLY A 106 -4.06 4.60 18.67
C GLY A 106 -2.86 4.40 19.60
N ARG A 107 -2.06 3.33 19.41
CA ARG A 107 -0.74 3.17 20.06
C ARG A 107 0.45 3.49 19.16
N ASP A 108 0.27 3.37 17.84
CA ASP A 108 1.27 3.72 16.83
C ASP A 108 0.68 4.80 15.91
N PRO A 109 1.28 6.00 15.85
CA PRO A 109 0.76 7.11 15.03
C PRO A 109 0.93 6.87 13.52
N VAL A 110 1.74 5.89 13.10
CA VAL A 110 2.08 5.64 11.70
C VAL A 110 1.72 4.20 11.33
N ALA A 111 0.46 3.99 10.96
CA ALA A 111 -0.08 2.65 10.75
C ALA A 111 -0.65 2.41 9.35
N ALA A 112 -1.09 3.45 8.61
CA ALA A 112 -1.43 3.30 7.20
C ALA A 112 -1.46 4.64 6.43
N LEU A 113 -1.40 4.55 5.10
CA LEU A 113 -1.47 5.67 4.15
C LEU A 113 -2.28 5.25 2.92
N VAL A 114 -3.13 6.16 2.43
CA VAL A 114 -3.68 6.08 1.07
C VAL A 114 -3.03 7.16 0.20
N ILE A 115 -2.53 6.75 -0.97
CA ILE A 115 -1.79 7.61 -1.89
C ILE A 115 -2.49 7.57 -3.26
N PRO A 116 -3.39 8.52 -3.55
CA PRO A 116 -3.81 8.80 -4.92
C PRO A 116 -2.74 9.65 -5.61
N ALA A 117 -2.12 9.10 -6.64
CA ALA A 117 -1.09 9.75 -7.41
C ALA A 117 -1.54 10.00 -8.85
N ALA A 118 -1.25 11.20 -9.34
CA ALA A 118 -1.35 11.57 -10.74
C ALA A 118 0.05 11.80 -11.32
N LYS A 119 0.30 11.31 -12.52
CA LYS A 119 1.56 11.44 -13.23
C LYS A 119 1.95 12.90 -13.35
N GLY A 120 3.16 13.23 -12.90
CA GLY A 120 3.70 14.59 -12.97
C GLY A 120 3.29 15.51 -11.82
N VAL A 121 2.39 15.09 -10.92
CA VAL A 121 2.04 15.83 -9.70
C VAL A 121 3.00 15.43 -8.57
N LYS A 122 3.69 16.41 -7.98
CA LYS A 122 4.70 16.19 -6.92
C LYS A 122 4.56 17.21 -5.78
N PRO A 123 4.69 16.77 -4.51
CA PRO A 123 4.66 15.38 -4.08
C PRO A 123 3.28 14.75 -4.32
N ALA A 124 3.21 13.42 -4.45
CA ALA A 124 1.92 12.73 -4.49
C ALA A 124 1.12 13.01 -3.21
N THR A 125 -0.21 13.16 -3.35
CA THR A 125 -1.11 13.36 -2.21
C THR A 125 -1.08 12.16 -1.28
N ARG A 126 -1.13 12.40 0.03
CA ARG A 126 -1.09 11.37 1.08
C ARG A 126 -2.21 11.61 2.07
N TYR A 127 -3.00 10.56 2.31
CA TYR A 127 -4.04 10.56 3.33
C TYR A 127 -3.60 9.62 4.47
N PRO A 128 -3.10 10.17 5.59
CA PRO A 128 -2.66 9.36 6.70
C PRO A 128 -3.83 8.73 7.43
N ALA A 129 -3.60 7.54 7.96
CA ALA A 129 -4.52 6.93 8.90
C ALA A 129 -4.64 7.77 10.17
N VAL A 130 -5.85 7.83 10.70
CA VAL A 130 -6.18 8.51 11.96
C VAL A 130 -6.63 7.49 12.98
N ASN A 131 -6.45 7.82 14.26
CA ASN A 131 -7.02 7.03 15.33
C ASN A 131 -8.55 7.14 15.28
N PHE A 132 -9.21 6.05 14.91
CA PHE A 132 -10.65 5.96 14.80
C PHE A 132 -11.14 4.65 15.45
N PRO A 133 -12.30 4.65 16.14
CA PRO A 133 -12.78 3.47 16.85
C PRO A 133 -12.83 2.23 15.97
N ASN A 134 -12.41 1.09 16.51
CA ASN A 134 -12.44 -0.24 15.87
C ASN A 134 -11.57 -0.40 14.62
N THR A 135 -10.70 0.55 14.29
CA THR A 135 -9.72 0.36 13.22
C THR A 135 -8.62 -0.63 13.65
N TYR A 136 -8.20 -1.51 12.74
CA TYR A 136 -7.17 -2.52 12.97
C TYR A 136 -6.45 -2.95 11.68
N ILE A 137 -5.26 -3.51 11.84
CA ILE A 137 -4.59 -4.36 10.86
C ILE A 137 -4.44 -5.73 11.52
N ALA A 138 -5.03 -6.76 10.93
CA ALA A 138 -4.92 -8.13 11.40
C ALA A 138 -4.06 -8.91 10.42
N ASP A 139 -2.86 -9.30 10.85
CA ASP A 139 -1.94 -10.09 10.04
C ASP A 139 -1.74 -11.47 10.67
N SER A 140 -1.77 -12.49 9.81
CA SER A 140 -1.68 -13.89 10.20
C SER A 140 -0.38 -14.57 9.79
N ASP A 141 0.45 -13.95 8.94
CA ASP A 141 1.71 -14.57 8.47
C ASP A 141 2.69 -13.51 7.96
N LEU A 142 3.77 -13.23 8.72
CA LEU A 142 4.89 -12.40 8.26
C LEU A 142 6.20 -13.19 8.22
N SER A 143 6.13 -14.50 8.02
CA SER A 143 7.29 -15.39 8.15
C SER A 143 8.51 -14.93 7.30
N GLY A 144 9.51 -14.35 8.00
CA GLY A 144 10.83 -13.95 7.49
C GLY A 144 10.83 -12.67 6.64
N THR A 145 11.60 -11.65 7.06
CA THR A 145 12.06 -10.48 6.25
C THR A 145 11.10 -9.95 5.15
N GLY A 146 9.78 -9.91 5.40
CA GLY A 146 8.81 -9.48 4.40
C GLY A 146 8.20 -10.58 3.52
N GLY A 147 8.02 -11.79 4.05
CA GLY A 147 7.35 -12.92 3.41
C GLY A 147 5.89 -12.65 2.97
N ASN A 148 5.23 -13.68 2.44
CA ASN A 148 3.87 -13.59 1.89
C ASN A 148 2.86 -13.27 3.00
N ALA A 149 2.45 -12.00 3.13
CA ALA A 149 1.53 -11.54 4.15
C ALA A 149 0.08 -11.90 3.85
N ARG A 150 -0.71 -12.25 4.88
CA ARG A 150 -2.15 -12.52 4.73
C ARG A 150 -2.93 -11.98 5.91
N GLY A 151 -4.01 -11.29 5.63
CA GLY A 151 -4.76 -10.65 6.70
C GLY A 151 -5.97 -9.86 6.26
N SER A 152 -6.50 -9.09 7.20
CA SER A 152 -7.58 -8.12 7.00
C SER A 152 -7.23 -6.79 7.63
N PHE A 153 -7.93 -5.75 7.23
CA PHE A 153 -7.74 -4.43 7.78
C PHE A 153 -9.07 -3.68 7.79
N ASP A 154 -9.14 -2.73 8.70
CA ASP A 154 -10.16 -1.71 8.79
C ASP A 154 -9.45 -0.44 9.27
N ILE A 155 -9.39 0.59 8.43
CA ILE A 155 -8.63 1.80 8.70
C ILE A 155 -9.50 3.00 8.39
N ALA A 156 -9.25 4.10 9.10
CA ALA A 156 -9.80 5.40 8.76
C ALA A 156 -8.66 6.31 8.37
N VAL A 157 -8.80 7.04 7.26
CA VAL A 157 -7.85 8.06 6.83
C VAL A 157 -8.50 9.42 6.84
N VAL A 158 -7.71 10.48 6.95
CA VAL A 158 -8.18 11.86 6.85
C VAL A 158 -7.72 12.48 5.53
N ASP A 159 -8.65 13.12 4.82
CA ASP A 159 -8.33 13.86 3.60
C ASP A 159 -7.85 15.29 3.87
N SER A 160 -7.50 16.01 2.81
CA SER A 160 -7.02 17.41 2.90
C SER A 160 -8.08 18.39 3.41
N PHE A 161 -9.36 18.00 3.47
CA PHE A 161 -10.47 18.78 4.01
C PHE A 161 -10.87 18.36 5.43
N SER A 162 -10.03 17.54 6.09
CA SER A 162 -10.31 16.99 7.42
C SER A 162 -11.54 16.07 7.47
N GLN A 163 -11.95 15.49 6.35
CA GLN A 163 -13.00 14.47 6.32
C GLN A 163 -12.39 13.09 6.54
N VAL A 164 -13.08 12.28 7.35
CA VAL A 164 -12.66 10.92 7.67
C VAL A 164 -13.30 9.95 6.69
N HIS A 165 -12.49 9.07 6.13
CA HIS A 165 -12.89 8.06 5.15
C HIS A 165 -12.39 6.69 5.58
N GLU A 166 -13.30 5.72 5.59
CA GLU A 166 -13.00 4.35 5.99
C GLU A 166 -12.56 3.50 4.79
N PHE A 167 -11.53 2.70 5.00
CA PHE A 167 -11.06 1.68 4.07
C PHE A 167 -10.94 0.35 4.81
N TYR A 168 -11.57 -0.69 4.30
CA TYR A 168 -11.52 -2.02 4.91
C TYR A 168 -11.38 -3.10 3.84
N GLY A 169 -10.91 -4.27 4.24
CA GLY A 169 -10.75 -5.36 3.29
C GLY A 169 -9.83 -6.47 3.77
N ARG A 170 -9.26 -7.17 2.79
CA ARG A 170 -8.36 -8.31 3.02
C ARG A 170 -7.21 -8.31 2.02
N PHE A 171 -6.11 -8.90 2.43
CA PHE A 171 -4.91 -8.98 1.61
C PHE A 171 -4.27 -10.36 1.66
N LYS A 172 -3.60 -10.67 0.55
CA LYS A 172 -2.62 -11.73 0.41
C LYS A 172 -1.54 -11.26 -0.55
N THR A 173 -0.33 -11.07 -0.03
CA THR A 173 0.78 -10.46 -0.77
C THR A 173 1.84 -11.47 -1.18
N GLY A 174 2.61 -11.08 -2.20
CA GLY A 174 3.93 -11.65 -2.47
C GLY A 174 5.04 -10.85 -1.78
N SER A 175 6.15 -11.48 -1.39
CA SER A 175 7.33 -10.75 -0.93
C SER A 175 7.94 -9.87 -2.02
N CYS A 176 8.46 -8.70 -1.64
CA CYS A 176 9.14 -7.78 -2.57
C CYS A 176 10.41 -7.18 -1.96
N ASP A 177 11.55 -7.69 -2.40
CA ASP A 177 12.86 -7.24 -1.91
C ASP A 177 13.18 -5.78 -2.29
N ALA A 178 12.58 -5.28 -3.39
CA ALA A 178 12.76 -3.89 -3.81
C ALA A 178 12.29 -2.89 -2.74
N LEU A 179 11.35 -3.27 -1.85
CA LEU A 179 10.86 -2.42 -0.78
C LEU A 179 11.95 -1.97 0.20
N ALA A 180 13.01 -2.77 0.36
CA ALA A 180 14.15 -2.40 1.21
C ALA A 180 14.82 -1.08 0.78
N ASN A 181 14.70 -0.73 -0.50
CA ASN A 181 15.26 0.50 -1.08
C ASN A 181 14.21 1.60 -1.28
N VAL A 182 12.94 1.35 -0.97
CA VAL A 182 11.86 2.31 -1.17
C VAL A 182 11.78 3.28 0.00
N ILE A 183 11.58 4.56 -0.34
CA ILE A 183 11.40 5.63 0.65
C ILE A 183 9.94 6.05 0.69
N ILE A 184 9.31 5.85 1.84
CA ILE A 184 7.95 6.34 2.11
C ILE A 184 8.06 7.58 3.00
N ALA A 185 7.72 8.74 2.44
CA ALA A 185 7.59 9.97 3.20
C ALA A 185 6.29 9.96 4.02
N MET A 186 6.40 10.14 5.32
CA MET A 186 5.27 10.35 6.22
C MET A 186 4.92 11.85 6.24
N PRO A 187 3.62 12.20 6.30
CA PRO A 187 3.19 13.58 6.47
C PRO A 187 3.60 14.16 7.82
#